data_AF-A0A2E6PTR5-F1
#
_entry.id   AF-A0A2E6PTR5-F1
#
_cell.length_a   1.000
_cell.length_b   1.000
_cell.length_c   1.000
_cell.angle_alpha   90.00
_cell.angle_beta   90.00
_cell.angle_gamma   90.00
#
_symmetry.space_group_name_H-M   'P 1'
#
loop_
_entity.id
_entity.type
_entity.pdbx_description
1 polymer ?
#
loop_
_entity_poly.entity_id
_entity_poly.type
_entity_poly.pdbx_seq_one_letter_code
_entity_poly.pdbx_strand_id
1 'polypeptide(L)'
;MSSIIERLTEGVVNRDMRAEGHALLSKWEKTGLLEGLDQDVNRKNMARLLENQAKELLRESSTMSGGDVEGFAAVAFPIVRRVFAGLIANDLVSVQPMSLPSGLIFFMDFTTSTNGAGLPRLGYDSSEESLYGGGRIASQITGGVVLTNANAESGPYALNNGYASPTASIQVDTTLVASGTVTNGGVPVFDNDGAFNGTAGYDVARLLRFDADLVSGSAFAVATVPIASFTAAGALTNMDDFVAITITSSLGSDSIQVRRLMRDNDVTDDGSTLLVTAISTTGSVSSAMVTELATALDAVEHFDVPQKDDFIAGGALGSVIGDDPWGLEAEEAIPEIDIKVDSIAITAVTKKLKAKWTPELGQDLNAYHNLDAEVELTSILSEQIALEIDREILEDLVKGATAGTQYWSRSPGLFLDRETGTEVGASTKAPDFTGTVSEWYETLVETINDVSAQIHRKTLRGGANFIVCSPEVANILEFTAGFRASVTADDERGSVGAVRVGALTKKFDVYVDPYFLRNVILVGRRGNSFLESGYVYAPYVPLQTTPTIFGPEDFVPRKGVMTRYAKKMVRPDMYGLVICRGLLGESGS
;
A
#
# COMPACT_ATOMS: atom_id res chain seq x y z
N MET A 1 -13.77 -58.54 4.49
CA MET A 1 -12.71 -57.51 4.57
C MET A 1 -13.25 -56.20 4.00
N SER A 2 -14.19 -55.53 4.71
CA SER A 2 -14.42 -54.09 4.48
C SER A 2 -13.11 -53.41 4.83
N SER A 3 -12.56 -52.71 3.85
CA SER A 3 -11.12 -52.51 3.78
C SER A 3 -10.67 -51.54 4.85
N ILE A 4 -9.47 -51.78 5.39
CA ILE A 4 -8.76 -50.89 6.31
C ILE A 4 -8.75 -49.43 5.82
N ILE A 5 -8.88 -49.19 4.52
CA ILE A 5 -9.02 -47.86 3.92
C ILE A 5 -10.28 -47.15 4.41
N GLU A 6 -11.45 -47.80 4.49
CA GLU A 6 -12.69 -47.16 4.97
C GLU A 6 -12.58 -46.67 6.42
N ARG A 7 -11.96 -47.47 7.30
CA ARG A 7 -11.69 -47.07 8.70
C ARG A 7 -10.60 -46.00 8.82
N LEU A 8 -9.64 -45.98 7.89
CA LEU A 8 -8.61 -44.93 7.83
C LEU A 8 -9.14 -43.62 7.23
N THR A 9 -10.18 -43.69 6.39
CA THR A 9 -10.81 -42.52 5.75
C THR A 9 -12.07 -42.02 6.45
N GLU A 10 -12.57 -42.70 7.49
CA GLU A 10 -13.81 -42.37 8.23
C GLU A 10 -13.78 -40.97 8.88
N GLY A 11 -12.62 -40.33 8.96
CA GLY A 11 -12.44 -38.94 9.39
C GLY A 11 -11.86 -38.00 8.32
N VAL A 12 -11.51 -38.50 7.14
CA VAL A 12 -10.96 -37.68 6.04
C VAL A 12 -12.12 -37.14 5.21
N VAL A 13 -12.80 -36.13 5.74
CA VAL A 13 -13.77 -35.35 4.96
C VAL A 13 -12.97 -34.40 4.08
N ASN A 14 -13.05 -34.55 2.76
CA ASN A 14 -12.61 -33.53 1.83
C ASN A 14 -13.44 -32.26 2.10
N ARG A 15 -12.87 -31.34 2.88
CA ARG A 15 -13.45 -30.00 3.11
C ARG A 15 -13.27 -29.19 1.85
N ASP A 16 -14.20 -29.33 0.93
CA ASP A 16 -14.35 -28.35 -0.13
C ASP A 16 -14.90 -27.05 0.48
N MET A 17 -13.98 -26.12 0.78
CA MET A 17 -14.31 -24.83 1.38
C MET A 17 -15.24 -23.97 0.50
N ARG A 18 -15.29 -24.22 -0.82
CA ARG A 18 -16.22 -23.52 -1.72
C ARG A 18 -17.63 -24.07 -1.57
N ALA A 19 -17.78 -25.40 -1.58
CA ALA A 19 -19.07 -26.05 -1.34
C ALA A 19 -19.61 -25.73 0.06
N GLU A 20 -18.74 -25.75 1.08
CA GLU A 20 -19.09 -25.34 2.45
C GLU A 20 -19.53 -23.88 2.49
N GLY A 21 -18.81 -22.97 1.82
CA GLY A 21 -19.17 -21.55 1.74
C GLY A 21 -20.52 -21.30 1.08
N HIS A 22 -20.83 -21.99 -0.02
CA HIS A 22 -22.13 -21.91 -0.68
C HIS A 22 -23.26 -22.49 0.17
N ALA A 23 -23.03 -23.63 0.83
CA ALA A 23 -24.00 -24.23 1.74
C ALA A 23 -24.33 -23.29 2.91
N LEU A 24 -23.30 -22.68 3.51
CA LEU A 24 -23.47 -21.70 4.59
C LEU A 24 -24.26 -20.47 4.12
N LEU A 25 -23.94 -19.93 2.95
CA LEU A 25 -24.66 -18.80 2.39
C LEU A 25 -26.14 -19.13 2.20
N SER A 26 -26.45 -20.28 1.59
CA SER A 26 -27.83 -20.73 1.37
C SER A 26 -28.61 -20.99 2.67
N LYS A 27 -27.92 -21.39 3.74
CA LYS A 27 -28.51 -21.62 5.07
C LYS A 27 -28.94 -20.28 5.69
N TRP A 28 -28.04 -19.30 5.71
CA TRP A 28 -28.28 -18.02 6.36
C TRP A 28 -29.11 -17.07 5.52
N GLU A 29 -29.13 -17.21 4.19
CA GLU A 29 -30.02 -16.45 3.31
C GLU A 29 -31.51 -16.70 3.63
N LYS A 30 -31.88 -17.94 3.99
CA LYS A 30 -33.25 -18.30 4.41
C LYS A 30 -33.73 -17.58 5.67
N THR A 31 -32.81 -17.03 6.47
CA THR A 31 -33.15 -16.35 7.73
C THR A 31 -33.47 -14.87 7.53
N GLY A 32 -33.27 -14.31 6.33
CA GLY A 32 -33.41 -12.87 6.06
C GLY A 32 -32.29 -12.00 6.64
N LEU A 33 -31.42 -12.53 7.50
CA LEU A 33 -30.33 -11.79 8.13
C LEU A 33 -29.25 -11.30 7.15
N LEU A 34 -29.21 -11.86 5.94
CA LEU A 34 -28.29 -11.46 4.87
C LEU A 34 -28.90 -10.45 3.88
N GLU A 35 -30.17 -10.08 4.03
CA GLU A 35 -30.83 -9.10 3.16
C GLU A 35 -30.23 -7.69 3.36
N GLY A 36 -30.21 -6.91 2.28
CA GLY A 36 -29.66 -5.54 2.27
C GLY A 36 -28.12 -5.45 2.33
N LEU A 37 -27.39 -6.56 2.10
CA LEU A 37 -25.94 -6.52 1.85
C LEU A 37 -25.67 -6.52 0.35
N ASP A 38 -25.15 -5.41 -0.17
CA ASP A 38 -24.97 -5.22 -1.62
C ASP A 38 -23.87 -6.11 -2.23
N GLN A 39 -22.84 -6.46 -1.44
CA GLN A 39 -21.69 -7.23 -1.93
C GLN A 39 -21.73 -8.70 -1.51
N ASP A 40 -21.52 -9.60 -2.47
CA ASP A 40 -21.38 -11.05 -2.27
C ASP A 40 -20.32 -11.42 -1.23
N VAL A 41 -19.23 -10.66 -1.18
CA VAL A 41 -18.14 -10.86 -0.22
C VAL A 41 -18.64 -10.60 1.20
N ASN A 42 -19.35 -9.49 1.41
CA ASN A 42 -19.91 -9.13 2.71
C ASN A 42 -20.97 -10.15 3.15
N ARG A 43 -21.79 -10.65 2.22
CA ARG A 43 -22.76 -11.74 2.49
C ARG A 43 -22.07 -13.03 2.95
N LYS A 44 -21.00 -13.44 2.26
CA LYS A 44 -20.19 -14.62 2.62
C LYS A 44 -19.51 -14.45 3.98
N ASN A 45 -18.94 -13.27 4.24
CA ASN A 45 -18.29 -12.96 5.50
C ASN A 45 -19.28 -12.98 6.67
N MET A 46 -20.45 -12.35 6.49
CA MET A 46 -21.51 -12.35 7.49
C MET A 46 -22.05 -13.77 7.75
N ALA A 47 -22.27 -14.57 6.70
CA ALA A 47 -22.71 -15.96 6.86
C ALA A 47 -21.72 -16.80 7.69
N ARG A 48 -20.41 -16.62 7.50
CA ARG A 48 -19.38 -17.28 8.32
C ARG A 48 -19.41 -16.82 9.78
N LEU A 49 -19.60 -15.51 10.00
CA LEU A 49 -19.68 -14.95 11.35
C LEU A 49 -20.90 -15.46 12.12
N LEU A 50 -22.06 -15.49 11.47
CA LEU A 50 -23.29 -16.04 12.04
C LEU A 50 -23.13 -17.54 12.35
N GLU A 51 -22.43 -18.29 11.49
CA GLU A 51 -22.13 -19.70 11.75
C GLU A 51 -21.23 -19.90 12.97
N ASN A 52 -20.16 -19.12 13.10
CA ASN A 52 -19.30 -19.17 14.27
C ASN A 52 -20.08 -18.84 15.55
N GLN A 53 -20.98 -17.86 15.48
CA GLN A 53 -21.85 -17.52 16.60
C GLN A 53 -22.80 -18.67 16.94
N ALA A 54 -23.46 -19.25 15.96
CA ALA A 54 -24.34 -20.39 16.19
C ALA A 54 -23.61 -21.57 16.84
N LYS A 55 -22.36 -21.83 16.44
CA LYS A 55 -21.53 -22.89 17.05
C LYS A 55 -21.21 -22.61 18.51
N GLU A 56 -20.88 -21.38 18.88
CA GLU A 56 -20.63 -21.02 20.28
C GLU A 56 -21.92 -21.05 21.10
N LEU A 57 -23.06 -20.58 20.56
CA LEU A 57 -24.36 -20.68 21.23
C LEU A 57 -24.79 -22.14 21.46
N LEU A 58 -24.55 -23.03 20.50
CA LEU A 58 -24.81 -24.46 20.68
C LEU A 58 -23.94 -25.05 21.80
N ARG A 59 -22.69 -24.59 21.93
CA ARG A 59 -21.80 -25.02 23.00
C ARG A 59 -22.30 -24.54 24.37
N GLU A 60 -22.78 -23.30 24.46
CA GLU A 60 -23.36 -22.72 25.67
C GLU A 60 -24.74 -23.31 26.02
N SER A 61 -25.51 -23.78 25.04
CA SER A 61 -26.81 -24.41 25.27
C SER A 61 -26.72 -25.65 26.18
N SER A 62 -25.56 -26.30 26.26
CA SER A 62 -25.30 -27.38 27.22
C SER A 62 -25.32 -26.93 28.70
N THR A 63 -25.25 -25.62 28.95
CA THR A 63 -25.29 -24.99 30.28
C THR A 63 -26.55 -24.15 30.53
N MET A 64 -27.43 -23.99 29.54
CA MET A 64 -28.65 -23.17 29.61
C MET A 64 -29.92 -24.01 29.44
N SER A 65 -31.04 -23.57 30.04
CA SER A 65 -32.35 -24.20 29.83
C SER A 65 -32.83 -23.96 28.39
N GLY A 66 -33.45 -24.96 27.75
CA GLY A 66 -33.79 -24.92 26.31
C GLY A 66 -34.68 -23.75 25.86
N GLY A 67 -35.50 -23.17 26.76
CA GLY A 67 -36.31 -21.99 26.47
C GLY A 67 -35.53 -20.67 26.46
N ASP A 68 -34.43 -20.59 27.23
CA ASP A 68 -33.59 -19.39 27.30
C ASP A 68 -32.71 -19.24 26.05
N VAL A 69 -32.41 -20.36 25.38
CA VAL A 69 -31.57 -20.40 24.16
C VAL A 69 -32.29 -19.78 22.96
N GLU A 70 -33.60 -20.03 22.80
CA GLU A 70 -34.39 -19.51 21.68
C GLU A 70 -34.64 -18.00 21.82
N GLY A 71 -34.94 -17.52 23.04
CA GLY A 71 -35.05 -16.10 23.35
C GLY A 71 -33.72 -15.34 23.20
N PHE A 72 -32.62 -15.97 23.60
CA PHE A 72 -31.28 -15.41 23.44
C PHE A 72 -30.88 -15.27 21.97
N ALA A 73 -31.09 -16.32 21.16
CA ALA A 73 -30.77 -16.32 19.74
C ALA A 73 -31.56 -15.26 18.95
N ALA A 74 -32.84 -15.06 19.31
CA ALA A 74 -33.69 -14.05 18.68
C ALA A 74 -33.19 -12.60 18.87
N VAL A 75 -32.43 -12.34 19.95
CA VAL A 75 -31.87 -11.01 20.25
C VAL A 75 -30.41 -10.89 19.77
N ALA A 76 -29.60 -11.95 19.89
CA ALA A 76 -28.17 -11.90 19.60
C ALA A 76 -27.86 -11.75 18.10
N PHE A 77 -28.49 -12.52 17.21
CA PHE A 77 -28.18 -12.49 15.78
C PHE A 77 -28.49 -11.13 15.11
N PRO A 78 -29.64 -10.47 15.39
CA PRO A 78 -29.90 -9.12 14.88
C PRO A 78 -28.90 -8.08 15.38
N ILE A 79 -28.47 -8.16 16.64
CA ILE A 79 -27.46 -7.25 17.19
C ILE A 79 -26.12 -7.45 16.49
N VAL A 80 -25.67 -8.70 16.29
CA VAL A 80 -24.46 -9.00 15.54
C VAL A 80 -24.55 -8.42 14.12
N ARG A 81 -25.66 -8.64 13.42
CA ARG A 81 -25.86 -8.10 12.06
C ARG A 81 -25.78 -6.57 12.04
N ARG A 82 -26.40 -5.89 13.01
CA ARG A 82 -26.39 -4.41 13.10
C ARG A 82 -24.99 -3.88 13.40
N VAL A 83 -24.37 -4.39 14.46
CA VAL A 83 -23.07 -3.92 14.93
C VAL A 83 -21.98 -4.19 13.89
N PHE A 84 -21.90 -5.42 13.36
CA PHE A 84 -20.82 -5.78 12.44
C PHE A 84 -20.98 -5.21 11.05
N ALA A 85 -22.19 -4.90 10.62
CA ALA A 85 -22.39 -4.24 9.33
C ALA A 85 -22.11 -2.73 9.40
N GLY A 86 -22.34 -2.12 10.55
CA GLY A 86 -22.07 -0.70 10.79
C GLY A 86 -20.59 -0.38 11.05
N LEU A 87 -19.73 -1.39 11.25
CA LEU A 87 -18.29 -1.15 11.44
C LEU A 87 -17.68 -0.49 10.20
N ILE A 88 -16.96 0.60 10.40
CA ILE A 88 -16.21 1.28 9.32
C ILE A 88 -15.13 0.37 8.73
N ALA A 89 -14.70 -0.65 9.49
CA ALA A 89 -13.75 -1.67 9.03
C ALA A 89 -14.19 -2.35 7.72
N ASN A 90 -15.49 -2.55 7.49
CA ASN A 90 -15.96 -3.18 6.24
C ASN A 90 -15.71 -2.33 5.00
N ASP A 91 -15.53 -1.03 5.18
CA ASP A 91 -15.36 -0.05 4.12
C ASP A 91 -13.89 0.27 3.88
N LEU A 92 -13.09 0.38 4.95
CA LEU A 92 -11.68 0.82 4.88
C LEU A 92 -10.69 -0.33 4.73
N VAL A 93 -10.99 -1.52 5.27
CA VAL A 93 -10.04 -2.63 5.37
C VAL A 93 -10.63 -3.94 4.87
N SER A 94 -9.80 -4.97 4.83
CA SER A 94 -10.22 -6.30 4.41
C SER A 94 -10.70 -7.10 5.60
N VAL A 95 -11.93 -7.61 5.51
CA VAL A 95 -12.53 -8.41 6.58
C VAL A 95 -12.43 -9.89 6.22
N GLN A 96 -11.77 -10.68 7.08
CA GLN A 96 -11.52 -12.10 6.88
C GLN A 96 -11.93 -12.92 8.11
N PRO A 97 -13.18 -13.40 8.18
CA PRO A 97 -13.65 -14.17 9.33
C PRO A 97 -12.86 -15.47 9.52
N MET A 98 -12.36 -15.71 10.74
CA MET A 98 -11.65 -16.95 11.08
C MET A 98 -12.63 -18.02 11.57
N SER A 99 -12.37 -19.29 11.30
CA SER A 99 -13.15 -20.41 11.86
C SER A 99 -12.56 -20.96 13.17
N LEU A 100 -11.33 -20.59 13.49
CA LEU A 100 -10.56 -21.04 14.65
C LEU A 100 -9.95 -19.82 15.37
N PRO A 101 -9.57 -19.95 16.66
CA PRO A 101 -8.94 -18.87 17.41
C PRO A 101 -7.60 -18.39 16.87
N SER A 102 -6.95 -19.21 16.05
CA SER A 102 -5.73 -18.88 15.31
C SER A 102 -5.97 -19.17 13.84
N GLY A 103 -5.45 -18.30 12.98
CA GLY A 103 -5.55 -18.44 11.53
C GLY A 103 -4.26 -18.02 10.84
N LEU A 104 -4.19 -18.31 9.54
CA LEU A 104 -3.15 -17.79 8.64
C LEU A 104 -3.82 -16.79 7.71
N ILE A 105 -3.24 -15.61 7.57
CA ILE A 105 -3.56 -14.69 6.49
C ILE A 105 -2.59 -14.99 5.36
N PHE A 106 -3.12 -15.16 4.15
CA PHE A 106 -2.32 -15.34 2.94
C PHE A 106 -2.28 -14.05 2.13
N PHE A 107 -1.12 -13.75 1.56
CA PHE A 107 -0.95 -12.70 0.58
C PHE A 107 -0.06 -13.20 -0.56
N MET A 108 -0.24 -12.60 -1.73
CA MET A 108 0.48 -12.95 -2.95
C MET A 108 1.50 -11.88 -3.29
N ASP A 109 2.67 -12.34 -3.71
CA ASP A 109 3.72 -11.55 -4.31
C ASP A 109 4.11 -12.19 -5.66
N PHE A 110 4.57 -11.36 -6.59
CA PHE A 110 5.07 -11.80 -7.89
C PHE A 110 6.57 -11.54 -7.92
N THR A 111 7.35 -12.57 -8.11
CA THR A 111 8.82 -12.48 -8.10
C THR A 111 9.39 -12.81 -9.46
N THR A 112 10.52 -12.21 -9.80
CA THR A 112 11.38 -12.75 -10.86
C THR A 112 11.83 -14.16 -10.46
N SER A 113 11.90 -15.07 -11.44
CA SER A 113 12.32 -16.44 -11.14
C SER A 113 13.83 -16.50 -10.93
N THR A 114 14.23 -17.39 -10.03
CA THR A 114 15.64 -17.78 -9.86
C THR A 114 16.11 -18.78 -10.92
N ASN A 115 15.19 -19.25 -11.76
CA ASN A 115 15.47 -20.19 -12.85
C ASN A 115 15.30 -19.46 -14.19
N GLY A 116 16.31 -19.57 -15.07
CA GLY A 116 16.35 -18.88 -16.37
C GLY A 116 17.78 -18.47 -16.75
N ALA A 117 18.02 -18.09 -18.01
CA ALA A 117 19.35 -17.65 -18.45
C ALA A 117 19.56 -16.15 -18.20
N GLY A 118 20.81 -15.80 -17.89
CA GLY A 118 21.24 -14.41 -17.76
C GLY A 118 20.67 -13.71 -16.53
N LEU A 119 20.50 -14.40 -15.40
CA LEU A 119 20.10 -13.80 -14.12
C LEU A 119 21.33 -13.22 -13.38
N PRO A 120 21.27 -12.01 -12.81
CA PRO A 120 20.17 -11.04 -12.86
C PRO A 120 19.97 -10.45 -14.27
N ARG A 121 18.71 -10.19 -14.65
CA ARG A 121 18.33 -9.67 -15.99
C ARG A 121 18.08 -8.16 -15.94
N LEU A 122 18.07 -7.54 -17.12
CA LEU A 122 17.89 -6.09 -17.29
C LEU A 122 16.77 -5.57 -16.40
N GLY A 123 17.16 -4.60 -15.57
CA GLY A 123 16.28 -3.89 -14.67
C GLY A 123 16.07 -4.51 -13.28
N TYR A 124 16.61 -5.68 -12.99
CA TYR A 124 16.60 -6.31 -11.67
C TYR A 124 18.04 -6.57 -11.24
N ASP A 125 18.39 -6.26 -10.00
CA ASP A 125 19.76 -6.34 -9.50
C ASP A 125 20.09 -7.73 -8.94
N SER A 126 19.07 -8.55 -8.68
CA SER A 126 19.21 -9.89 -8.16
C SER A 126 18.29 -10.92 -8.83
N SER A 127 18.62 -12.19 -8.66
CA SER A 127 17.92 -13.34 -9.27
C SER A 127 16.54 -13.61 -8.69
N GLU A 128 16.18 -13.05 -7.53
CA GLU A 128 14.84 -13.13 -6.96
C GLU A 128 14.46 -11.75 -6.43
N GLU A 129 13.61 -11.03 -7.16
CA GLU A 129 13.09 -9.73 -6.74
C GLU A 129 11.58 -9.67 -6.90
N SER A 130 10.91 -8.99 -5.97
CA SER A 130 9.49 -8.70 -6.15
C SER A 130 9.31 -7.66 -7.24
N LEU A 131 8.46 -7.97 -8.21
CA LEU A 131 8.04 -7.08 -9.29
C LEU A 131 7.39 -5.78 -8.76
N TYR A 132 6.83 -5.82 -7.55
CA TYR A 132 6.06 -4.72 -6.95
C TYR A 132 6.46 -4.39 -5.51
N GLY A 133 7.57 -4.95 -5.04
CA GLY A 133 8.01 -4.89 -3.64
C GLY A 133 9.17 -3.94 -3.39
N GLY A 134 9.76 -3.34 -4.43
CA GLY A 134 10.89 -2.41 -4.30
C GLY A 134 12.03 -3.02 -3.48
N GLY A 135 12.54 -4.16 -3.94
CA GLY A 135 13.61 -4.91 -3.26
C GLY A 135 13.18 -5.70 -2.01
N ARG A 136 11.89 -5.73 -1.66
CA ARG A 136 11.36 -6.59 -0.59
C ARG A 136 10.53 -7.73 -1.14
N ILE A 137 10.76 -8.92 -0.62
CA ILE A 137 10.12 -10.15 -1.10
C ILE A 137 9.19 -10.70 -0.01
N ALA A 138 7.99 -11.10 -0.40
CA ALA A 138 7.07 -11.85 0.45
C ALA A 138 6.83 -11.19 1.83
N SER A 139 7.06 -11.87 2.96
CA SER A 139 6.83 -11.32 4.31
C SER A 139 7.51 -9.99 4.60
N GLN A 140 8.59 -9.65 3.89
CA GLN A 140 9.29 -8.37 4.08
C GLN A 140 8.45 -7.16 3.66
N ILE A 141 7.47 -7.35 2.76
CA ILE A 141 6.52 -6.31 2.33
C ILE A 141 5.69 -5.80 3.52
N THR A 142 5.57 -6.57 4.61
CA THR A 142 4.87 -6.13 5.82
C THR A 142 5.49 -4.91 6.49
N GLY A 143 6.77 -4.65 6.25
CA GLY A 143 7.43 -3.43 6.71
C GLY A 143 7.36 -2.26 5.72
N GLY A 144 6.62 -2.40 4.62
CA GLY A 144 6.52 -1.41 3.55
C GLY A 144 7.54 -1.57 2.42
N VAL A 145 7.27 -0.98 1.26
CA VAL A 145 8.10 -0.94 0.05
C VAL A 145 9.13 0.18 0.16
N VAL A 146 10.37 -0.12 -0.24
CA VAL A 146 11.48 0.85 -0.24
C VAL A 146 11.77 1.25 -1.67
N LEU A 147 11.61 2.52 -2.00
CA LEU A 147 11.93 3.08 -3.32
C LEU A 147 13.10 4.07 -3.25
N THR A 148 14.01 3.81 -2.31
CA THR A 148 15.22 4.61 -2.10
C THR A 148 16.44 3.74 -2.37
N ASN A 149 17.58 4.39 -2.57
CA ASN A 149 18.85 3.73 -2.88
C ASN A 149 18.75 2.85 -4.13
N ALA A 150 19.39 1.66 -4.11
CA ALA A 150 19.38 0.77 -5.25
C ALA A 150 17.96 0.44 -5.77
N ASN A 151 17.00 0.32 -4.85
CA ASN A 151 15.61 0.02 -5.18
C ASN A 151 14.86 1.17 -5.89
N ALA A 152 15.44 2.36 -5.99
CA ALA A 152 14.83 3.48 -6.72
C ALA A 152 14.82 3.23 -8.25
N GLU A 153 15.79 2.48 -8.75
CA GLU A 153 15.95 2.14 -10.17
C GLU A 153 15.65 0.65 -10.46
N SER A 154 15.35 -0.17 -9.45
CA SER A 154 14.99 -1.58 -9.63
C SER A 154 13.52 -1.78 -10.03
N GLY A 155 13.21 -2.87 -10.71
CA GLY A 155 11.84 -3.17 -11.13
C GLY A 155 11.31 -2.19 -12.18
N PRO A 156 9.99 -2.01 -12.35
CA PRO A 156 9.41 -1.19 -13.42
C PRO A 156 9.53 0.33 -13.19
N TYR A 157 10.25 0.77 -12.16
CA TYR A 157 10.45 2.19 -11.88
C TYR A 157 11.41 2.83 -12.88
N ALA A 158 11.39 4.15 -12.99
CA ALA A 158 12.26 4.92 -13.90
C ALA A 158 12.22 4.48 -15.38
N LEU A 159 11.07 3.96 -15.85
CA LEU A 159 10.86 3.44 -17.22
C LEU A 159 11.68 2.19 -17.56
N ASN A 160 12.23 1.54 -16.54
CA ASN A 160 13.01 0.34 -16.70
C ASN A 160 12.19 -0.80 -17.34
N ASN A 161 12.81 -1.44 -18.32
CA ASN A 161 12.23 -2.39 -19.25
C ASN A 161 13.29 -3.44 -19.65
N GLY A 162 12.97 -4.32 -20.59
CA GLY A 162 13.95 -5.28 -21.13
C GLY A 162 14.01 -6.64 -20.44
N TYR A 163 13.33 -6.87 -19.30
CA TYR A 163 13.32 -8.18 -18.64
C TYR A 163 12.92 -9.34 -19.58
N ALA A 164 11.94 -9.09 -20.45
CA ALA A 164 11.42 -10.05 -21.42
C ALA A 164 12.17 -10.05 -22.76
N SER A 165 13.14 -9.17 -22.95
CA SER A 165 13.91 -9.06 -24.20
C SER A 165 15.08 -10.06 -24.22
N PRO A 166 15.53 -10.57 -25.38
CA PRO A 166 16.82 -11.25 -25.48
C PRO A 166 17.95 -10.30 -25.04
N THR A 167 19.00 -10.84 -24.44
CA THR A 167 20.05 -10.03 -23.79
C THR A 167 21.42 -10.49 -24.23
N ALA A 168 22.35 -9.55 -24.42
CA ALA A 168 23.76 -9.85 -24.62
C ALA A 168 24.62 -8.97 -23.72
N SER A 169 25.74 -9.55 -23.26
CA SER A 169 26.78 -8.81 -22.57
C SER A 169 27.82 -8.33 -23.58
N ILE A 170 28.09 -7.03 -23.59
CA ILE A 170 28.99 -6.38 -24.54
C ILE A 170 30.11 -5.70 -23.78
N GLN A 171 31.33 -5.94 -24.26
CA GLN A 171 32.51 -5.26 -23.77
C GLN A 171 32.55 -3.82 -24.31
N VAL A 172 32.70 -2.86 -23.43
CA VAL A 172 32.85 -1.44 -23.78
C VAL A 172 33.94 -0.80 -22.94
N ASP A 173 34.38 0.39 -23.36
CA ASP A 173 35.25 1.24 -22.58
C ASP A 173 34.51 2.53 -22.26
N THR A 174 34.35 2.84 -20.97
CA THR A 174 33.85 4.12 -20.48
C THR A 174 34.95 5.16 -20.41
N THR A 175 34.63 6.41 -20.73
CA THR A 175 35.52 7.56 -20.51
C THR A 175 34.80 8.63 -19.71
N LEU A 176 35.35 9.00 -18.55
CA LEU A 176 34.74 9.99 -17.66
C LEU A 176 34.59 11.38 -18.32
N VAL A 177 33.41 11.98 -18.16
CA VAL A 177 32.99 13.28 -18.72
C VAL A 177 32.74 14.33 -17.64
N ALA A 178 32.25 13.94 -16.47
CA ALA A 178 32.04 14.85 -15.36
C ALA A 178 31.84 14.09 -14.05
N SER A 179 32.23 14.71 -12.93
CA SER A 179 31.90 14.20 -11.59
C SER A 179 31.68 15.36 -10.61
N GLY A 180 30.86 15.16 -9.60
CA GLY A 180 30.59 16.20 -8.61
C GLY A 180 29.47 15.84 -7.66
N THR A 181 28.80 16.86 -7.13
CA THR A 181 27.66 16.71 -6.21
C THR A 181 26.39 17.33 -6.77
N VAL A 182 25.25 16.70 -6.49
CA VAL A 182 23.92 17.22 -6.82
C VAL A 182 23.47 18.21 -5.74
N THR A 183 22.92 19.35 -6.14
CA THR A 183 22.28 20.32 -5.24
C THR A 183 20.76 20.30 -5.42
N ASN A 184 20.05 21.12 -4.65
CA ASN A 184 18.58 21.15 -4.69
C ASN A 184 18.03 21.33 -6.12
N GLY A 185 17.01 20.54 -6.48
CA GLY A 185 16.41 20.56 -7.82
C GLY A 185 17.24 19.85 -8.89
N GLY A 186 18.09 18.88 -8.51
CA GLY A 186 18.83 18.06 -9.47
C GLY A 186 19.94 18.79 -10.20
N VAL A 187 20.42 19.92 -9.67
CA VAL A 187 21.45 20.74 -10.31
C VAL A 187 22.84 20.25 -9.92
N PRO A 188 23.67 19.76 -10.86
CA PRO A 188 25.02 19.32 -10.57
C PRO A 188 25.98 20.49 -10.33
N VAL A 189 26.92 20.28 -9.42
CA VAL A 189 28.03 21.19 -9.11
C VAL A 189 29.32 20.37 -9.07
N PHE A 190 30.37 20.83 -9.75
CA PHE A 190 31.68 20.19 -9.71
C PHE A 190 32.37 20.37 -8.36
N ASP A 191 33.09 19.35 -7.93
CA ASP A 191 33.89 19.42 -6.71
C ASP A 191 35.23 20.11 -6.98
N ASN A 192 35.48 21.27 -6.36
CA ASN A 192 36.69 22.06 -6.57
C ASN A 192 37.94 21.47 -5.88
N ASP A 193 37.80 20.43 -5.06
CA ASP A 193 38.88 19.91 -4.18
C ASP A 193 39.70 18.74 -4.77
N GLY A 194 39.77 18.64 -6.11
CA GLY A 194 40.71 17.75 -6.81
C GLY A 194 40.12 16.47 -7.42
N ALA A 195 38.80 16.33 -7.42
CA ALA A 195 38.10 15.36 -8.26
C ALA A 195 38.13 15.80 -9.75
N PHE A 196 37.74 14.91 -10.66
CA PHE A 196 37.65 15.22 -12.08
C PHE A 196 36.59 16.33 -12.34
N ASN A 197 37.05 17.50 -12.80
CA ASN A 197 36.29 18.75 -12.91
C ASN A 197 35.48 18.91 -14.21
N GLY A 198 35.19 17.81 -14.90
CA GLY A 198 34.45 17.83 -16.15
C GLY A 198 35.30 18.07 -17.39
N THR A 199 34.85 17.51 -18.51
CA THR A 199 35.37 17.78 -19.84
C THR A 199 34.79 19.10 -20.35
N ALA A 200 35.62 19.91 -21.01
CA ALA A 200 35.18 21.19 -21.58
C ALA A 200 34.10 20.98 -22.65
N GLY A 201 33.06 21.82 -22.65
CA GLY A 201 31.98 21.80 -23.64
C GLY A 201 30.63 21.31 -23.10
N TYR A 202 30.59 20.65 -21.94
CA TYR A 202 29.36 20.22 -21.30
C TYR A 202 28.73 21.35 -20.47
N ASP A 203 27.43 21.58 -20.66
CA ASP A 203 26.65 22.45 -19.76
C ASP A 203 26.38 21.68 -18.47
N VAL A 204 27.13 22.03 -17.43
CA VAL A 204 27.04 21.44 -16.10
C VAL A 204 25.59 21.43 -15.64
N ALA A 205 24.91 22.57 -15.65
CA ALA A 205 23.56 22.71 -15.07
C ALA A 205 22.52 21.79 -15.74
N ARG A 206 22.71 21.46 -17.02
CA ARG A 206 21.78 20.63 -17.81
C ARG A 206 22.16 19.15 -17.85
N LEU A 207 23.33 18.77 -17.35
CA LEU A 207 23.87 17.41 -17.49
C LEU A 207 22.93 16.35 -16.91
N LEU A 208 22.33 16.64 -15.74
CA LEU A 208 21.38 15.75 -15.05
C LEU A 208 19.91 16.08 -15.36
N ARG A 209 19.64 16.96 -16.34
CA ARG A 209 18.28 17.37 -16.78
C ARG A 209 17.34 17.86 -15.66
N PHE A 210 17.87 18.35 -14.55
CA PHE A 210 17.06 18.79 -13.39
C PHE A 210 16.16 17.66 -12.84
N ASP A 211 16.67 16.43 -12.85
CA ASP A 211 15.95 15.27 -12.37
C ASP A 211 15.56 15.41 -10.89
N ALA A 212 14.25 15.34 -10.63
CA ALA A 212 13.64 15.61 -9.33
C ALA A 212 13.83 14.49 -8.32
N ASP A 213 14.11 13.27 -8.77
CA ASP A 213 14.36 12.12 -7.91
C ASP A 213 15.80 12.15 -7.31
N LEU A 214 16.69 13.03 -7.80
CA LEU A 214 18.06 13.14 -7.31
C LEU A 214 18.12 13.98 -6.02
N VAL A 215 18.61 13.35 -4.95
CA VAL A 215 18.68 13.98 -3.62
C VAL A 215 19.85 14.95 -3.55
N SER A 216 19.61 16.14 -2.99
CA SER A 216 20.68 17.12 -2.72
C SER A 216 21.76 16.51 -1.82
N GLY A 217 23.01 16.74 -2.16
CA GLY A 217 24.17 16.17 -1.47
C GLY A 217 24.49 14.74 -1.89
N SER A 218 24.01 14.27 -3.04
CA SER A 218 24.42 12.99 -3.65
C SER A 218 25.61 13.21 -4.60
N ALA A 219 26.57 12.29 -4.65
CA ALA A 219 27.65 12.34 -5.65
C ALA A 219 27.15 11.83 -6.99
N PHE A 220 27.52 12.48 -8.09
CA PHE A 220 27.23 12.01 -9.44
C PHE A 220 28.53 11.83 -10.23
N ALA A 221 28.52 10.89 -11.19
CA ALA A 221 29.52 10.75 -12.22
C ALA A 221 28.84 10.49 -13.56
N VAL A 222 29.42 11.05 -14.63
CA VAL A 222 28.95 10.90 -15.99
C VAL A 222 30.12 10.49 -16.86
N ALA A 223 29.94 9.45 -17.67
CA ALA A 223 30.92 8.94 -18.61
C ALA A 223 30.30 8.80 -20.01
N THR A 224 31.13 8.73 -21.04
CA THR A 224 30.72 8.40 -22.40
C THR A 224 31.21 7.02 -22.80
N VAL A 225 30.43 6.35 -23.65
CA VAL A 225 30.77 5.07 -24.28
C VAL A 225 30.61 5.22 -25.79
N PRO A 226 31.58 4.79 -26.62
CA PRO A 226 31.42 4.79 -28.07
C PRO A 226 30.27 3.89 -28.52
N ILE A 227 29.35 4.38 -29.36
CA ILE A 227 28.24 3.57 -29.90
C ILE A 227 28.76 2.44 -30.82
N ALA A 228 29.93 2.65 -31.41
CA ALA A 228 30.64 1.63 -32.18
C ALA A 228 30.94 0.37 -31.35
N SER A 229 31.12 0.49 -30.03
CA SER A 229 31.36 -0.68 -29.15
C SER A 229 30.13 -1.57 -29.04
N PHE A 230 28.92 -1.00 -29.09
CA PHE A 230 27.67 -1.75 -29.08
C PHE A 230 27.33 -2.41 -30.41
N THR A 231 27.88 -1.90 -31.51
CA THR A 231 27.63 -2.41 -32.87
C THR A 231 28.81 -3.24 -33.43
N ALA A 232 29.87 -3.40 -32.63
CA ALA A 232 31.04 -4.17 -33.00
C ALA A 232 30.69 -5.68 -33.16
N ALA A 233 31.41 -6.34 -34.08
CA ALA A 233 31.33 -7.79 -34.32
C ALA A 233 29.94 -8.36 -34.69
N GLY A 234 29.03 -7.54 -35.24
CA GLY A 234 27.69 -8.01 -35.64
C GLY A 234 26.71 -8.15 -34.46
N ALA A 235 27.00 -7.51 -33.33
CA ALA A 235 26.08 -7.46 -32.20
C ALA A 235 24.75 -6.80 -32.62
N LEU A 236 23.67 -7.57 -32.55
CA LEU A 236 22.31 -7.12 -32.85
C LEU A 236 21.73 -6.35 -31.67
N THR A 237 22.34 -5.24 -31.26
CA THR A 237 21.84 -4.47 -30.12
C THR A 237 20.66 -3.58 -30.50
N ASN A 238 19.65 -3.51 -29.63
CA ASN A 238 18.59 -2.53 -29.76
C ASN A 238 19.03 -1.19 -29.17
N MET A 239 19.61 -0.35 -30.03
CA MET A 239 20.05 1.02 -29.67
C MET A 239 18.91 2.04 -29.60
N ASP A 240 17.67 1.65 -29.92
CA ASP A 240 16.51 2.53 -29.73
C ASP A 240 16.04 2.54 -28.26
N ASP A 241 16.52 1.60 -27.43
CA ASP A 241 16.12 1.41 -26.04
C ASP A 241 17.30 1.56 -25.05
N PHE A 242 17.76 2.81 -24.88
CA PHE A 242 18.88 3.11 -23.98
C PHE A 242 18.57 2.85 -22.49
N VAL A 243 17.30 2.85 -22.10
CA VAL A 243 16.89 2.66 -20.70
C VAL A 243 17.12 1.22 -20.25
N ALA A 244 17.03 0.26 -21.17
CA ALA A 244 17.27 -1.15 -20.90
C ALA A 244 18.77 -1.47 -20.62
N ILE A 245 19.68 -0.64 -21.10
CA ILE A 245 21.13 -0.85 -21.00
C ILE A 245 21.58 -0.78 -19.53
N THR A 246 22.13 -1.89 -19.02
CA THR A 246 22.51 -2.03 -17.60
C THR A 246 24.01 -2.29 -17.45
N ILE A 247 24.64 -1.58 -16.52
CA ILE A 247 26.04 -1.81 -16.13
C ILE A 247 26.12 -3.11 -15.32
N THR A 248 27.00 -4.02 -15.74
CA THR A 248 27.19 -5.33 -15.05
C THR A 248 28.30 -5.27 -14.00
N SER A 249 29.21 -4.30 -14.09
CA SER A 249 30.30 -4.12 -13.12
C SER A 249 29.87 -3.33 -11.87
N SER A 250 30.50 -3.61 -10.72
CA SER A 250 30.16 -2.90 -9.48
C SER A 250 30.55 -1.42 -9.53
N LEU A 251 29.60 -0.54 -9.22
CA LEU A 251 29.83 0.91 -9.05
C LEU A 251 30.16 1.30 -7.60
N GLY A 252 30.31 0.30 -6.70
CA GLY A 252 30.39 0.48 -5.25
C GLY A 252 29.09 0.12 -4.52
N SER A 253 29.13 -0.01 -3.19
CA SER A 253 28.02 -0.52 -2.37
C SER A 253 26.79 0.40 -2.28
N ASP A 254 26.95 1.68 -2.60
CA ASP A 254 25.90 2.71 -2.48
C ASP A 254 25.72 3.52 -3.76
N SER A 255 26.18 2.99 -4.89
CA SER A 255 26.15 3.66 -6.19
C SER A 255 25.27 2.90 -7.17
N ILE A 256 24.49 3.64 -7.94
CA ILE A 256 23.61 3.07 -8.96
C ILE A 256 23.72 3.82 -10.27
N GLN A 257 23.50 3.09 -11.35
CA GLN A 257 23.25 3.67 -12.65
C GLN A 257 21.87 4.34 -12.66
N VAL A 258 21.76 5.55 -13.19
CA VAL A 258 20.48 6.22 -13.41
C VAL A 258 20.04 5.99 -14.86
N ARG A 259 19.24 4.95 -15.09
CA ARG A 259 18.94 4.46 -16.46
C ARG A 259 18.12 5.47 -17.27
N ARG A 260 17.24 6.23 -16.63
CA ARG A 260 16.44 7.30 -17.29
C ARG A 260 17.26 8.49 -17.82
N LEU A 261 18.53 8.62 -17.44
CA LEU A 261 19.43 9.68 -17.92
C LEU A 261 20.36 9.20 -19.05
N MET A 262 20.25 7.93 -19.47
CA MET A 262 20.99 7.38 -20.60
C MET A 262 20.50 8.00 -21.91
N ARG A 263 21.42 8.52 -22.71
CA ARG A 263 21.10 9.23 -23.97
C ARG A 263 22.31 9.37 -24.87
N ASP A 264 22.07 9.66 -26.14
CA ASP A 264 23.14 10.15 -27.02
C ASP A 264 23.79 11.42 -26.47
N ASN A 265 25.09 11.53 -26.68
CA ASN A 265 25.87 12.68 -26.28
C ASN A 265 25.48 13.90 -27.14
N ASP A 266 24.78 14.85 -26.52
CA ASP A 266 24.25 16.06 -27.13
C ASP A 266 25.28 17.20 -27.30
N VAL A 267 26.52 16.99 -26.86
CA VAL A 267 27.58 18.00 -26.89
C VAL A 267 28.47 17.91 -28.13
N THR A 268 28.68 16.71 -28.67
CA THR A 268 29.57 16.49 -29.83
C THR A 268 28.84 16.43 -31.18
N ASP A 269 27.51 16.58 -31.21
CA ASP A 269 26.64 16.67 -32.41
C ASP A 269 26.75 15.52 -33.44
N ASP A 270 27.58 14.51 -33.18
CA ASP A 270 27.94 13.43 -34.11
C ASP A 270 27.21 12.10 -33.83
N GLY A 271 26.41 12.03 -32.77
CA GLY A 271 25.64 10.82 -32.42
C GLY A 271 26.49 9.55 -32.29
N SER A 272 27.78 9.70 -31.97
CA SER A 272 28.77 8.61 -31.97
C SER A 272 29.09 8.07 -30.57
N THR A 273 28.62 8.75 -29.51
CA THR A 273 28.85 8.35 -28.11
C THR A 273 27.55 8.39 -27.31
N LEU A 274 27.38 7.41 -26.43
CA LEU A 274 26.32 7.29 -25.44
C LEU A 274 26.79 7.90 -24.12
N LEU A 275 25.94 8.67 -23.46
CA LEU A 275 26.19 9.27 -22.16
C LEU A 275 25.55 8.42 -21.07
N VAL A 276 26.38 8.03 -20.09
CA VAL A 276 26.03 7.15 -18.97
C VAL A 276 26.18 7.92 -17.68
N THR A 277 25.16 7.87 -16.83
CA THR A 277 25.14 8.58 -15.54
C THR A 277 25.01 7.60 -14.39
N ALA A 278 25.87 7.74 -13.39
CA ALA A 278 25.79 7.04 -12.12
C ALA A 278 25.71 8.02 -10.96
N ILE A 279 25.02 7.64 -9.89
CA ILE A 279 24.85 8.45 -8.69
C ILE A 279 25.10 7.60 -7.44
N SER A 280 25.67 8.22 -6.41
CA SER A 280 25.65 7.67 -5.06
C SER A 280 24.31 7.98 -4.42
N THR A 281 23.72 6.98 -3.80
CA THR A 281 22.41 7.06 -3.16
C THR A 281 22.44 7.63 -1.75
N THR A 282 23.62 7.97 -1.24
CA THR A 282 23.79 8.56 0.10
C THR A 282 23.81 10.08 0.02
N GLY A 283 22.92 10.75 0.76
CA GLY A 283 22.83 12.22 0.84
C GLY A 283 23.93 12.91 1.67
N SER A 284 25.07 12.24 1.90
CA SER A 284 26.22 12.76 2.65
C SER A 284 27.50 12.27 2.01
N VAL A 285 27.98 13.01 1.01
CA VAL A 285 29.20 12.64 0.29
C VAL A 285 30.42 13.44 0.74
N SER A 286 31.54 12.72 0.85
CA SER A 286 32.87 13.31 0.91
C SER A 286 33.48 13.37 -0.49
N SER A 287 34.48 14.22 -0.71
CA SER A 287 35.23 14.26 -1.98
C SER A 287 35.85 12.91 -2.36
N ALA A 288 36.12 12.05 -1.37
CA ALA A 288 36.58 10.68 -1.61
C ALA A 288 35.50 9.81 -2.30
N MET A 289 34.22 9.94 -1.91
CA MET A 289 33.11 9.18 -2.50
C MET A 289 32.81 9.63 -3.93
N VAL A 290 32.94 10.93 -4.23
CA VAL A 290 32.84 11.44 -5.61
C VAL A 290 33.94 10.82 -6.48
N THR A 291 35.17 10.78 -5.97
CA THR A 291 36.32 10.20 -6.68
C THR A 291 36.18 8.69 -6.86
N GLU A 292 35.70 7.98 -5.85
CA GLU A 292 35.45 6.52 -5.92
C GLU A 292 34.40 6.18 -6.97
N LEU A 293 33.26 6.88 -6.98
CA LEU A 293 32.21 6.71 -7.99
C LEU A 293 32.72 7.02 -9.41
N ALA A 294 33.47 8.12 -9.56
CA ALA A 294 34.04 8.50 -10.85
C ALA A 294 35.04 7.45 -11.37
N THR A 295 35.89 6.91 -10.48
CA THR A 295 36.86 5.86 -10.82
C THR A 295 36.16 4.55 -11.16
N ALA A 296 35.12 4.19 -10.40
CA ALA A 296 34.34 2.98 -10.67
C ALA A 296 33.59 3.06 -11.99
N LEU A 297 33.02 4.24 -12.32
CA LEU A 297 32.33 4.45 -13.59
C LEU A 297 33.29 4.47 -14.78
N ASP A 298 34.52 4.96 -14.63
CA ASP A 298 35.54 4.96 -15.69
C ASP A 298 36.11 3.55 -15.94
N ALA A 299 36.01 2.65 -14.96
CA ALA A 299 36.47 1.27 -15.03
C ALA A 299 35.37 0.26 -15.44
N VAL A 300 34.23 0.72 -15.97
CA VAL A 300 33.16 -0.17 -16.44
C VAL A 300 33.58 -0.80 -17.76
N GLU A 301 33.65 -2.13 -17.77
CA GLU A 301 34.08 -2.89 -18.95
C GLU A 301 32.92 -3.60 -19.67
N HIS A 302 31.78 -3.79 -19.01
CA HIS A 302 30.68 -4.61 -19.54
C HIS A 302 29.31 -3.98 -19.28
N PHE A 303 28.46 -4.02 -20.32
CA PHE A 303 27.05 -3.70 -20.24
C PHE A 303 26.21 -4.86 -20.77
N ASP A 304 25.10 -5.13 -20.09
CA ASP A 304 24.05 -6.00 -20.60
C ASP A 304 23.02 -5.17 -21.34
N VAL A 305 22.73 -5.56 -22.58
CA VAL A 305 21.88 -4.80 -23.51
C VAL A 305 20.82 -5.68 -24.14
N PRO A 306 19.65 -5.11 -24.50
CA PRO A 306 18.64 -5.84 -25.25
C PRO A 306 19.13 -6.10 -26.68
N GLN A 307 18.85 -7.29 -27.21
CA GLN A 307 19.08 -7.63 -28.60
C GLN A 307 17.83 -7.38 -29.46
N LYS A 308 18.04 -7.09 -30.74
CA LYS A 308 17.01 -7.05 -31.79
C LYS A 308 17.09 -8.32 -32.64
N ASP A 309 15.98 -8.68 -33.24
CA ASP A 309 15.95 -9.75 -34.23
C ASP A 309 16.57 -9.27 -35.55
N ASP A 310 17.25 -10.17 -36.26
CA ASP A 310 17.80 -9.91 -37.60
C ASP A 310 16.99 -10.60 -38.69
N PHE A 311 17.03 -9.99 -39.88
CA PHE A 311 16.31 -10.45 -41.06
C PHE A 311 17.21 -10.40 -42.30
N ILE A 312 17.20 -11.48 -43.06
CA ILE A 312 17.81 -11.54 -44.40
C ILE A 312 16.77 -11.40 -45.51
N ALA A 313 17.22 -10.92 -46.66
CA ALA A 313 16.36 -10.71 -47.82
C ALA A 313 15.84 -12.05 -48.37
N GLY A 314 14.56 -12.35 -48.08
CA GLY A 314 13.85 -13.40 -48.82
C GLY A 314 13.71 -12.95 -50.26
N GLY A 315 14.20 -13.73 -51.22
CA GLY A 315 14.34 -13.34 -52.64
C GLY A 315 13.04 -12.96 -53.39
N ALA A 316 11.88 -12.85 -52.75
CA ALA A 316 10.62 -12.37 -53.31
C ALA A 316 10.14 -11.08 -52.61
N LEU A 317 9.44 -10.20 -53.35
CA LEU A 317 8.79 -9.01 -52.79
C LEU A 317 7.82 -9.41 -51.68
N GLY A 318 8.14 -9.04 -50.44
CA GLY A 318 7.34 -9.33 -49.24
C GLY A 318 7.72 -10.62 -48.49
N SER A 319 8.76 -11.35 -48.90
CA SER A 319 9.26 -12.48 -48.09
C SER A 319 10.26 -12.01 -47.03
N VAL A 320 10.03 -12.44 -45.79
CA VAL A 320 10.88 -12.20 -44.63
C VAL A 320 11.47 -13.55 -44.22
N ILE A 321 12.80 -13.60 -44.06
CA ILE A 321 13.52 -14.77 -43.54
C ILE A 321 14.35 -14.26 -42.36
N GLY A 322 14.23 -14.90 -41.19
CA GLY A 322 15.04 -14.57 -40.02
C GLY A 322 16.50 -14.98 -40.23
N ASP A 323 17.43 -14.24 -39.63
CA ASP A 323 18.85 -14.59 -39.56
C ASP A 323 19.26 -14.82 -38.10
N ASP A 324 20.12 -15.81 -37.86
CA ASP A 324 20.58 -16.13 -36.52
C ASP A 324 21.53 -15.03 -36.00
N PRO A 325 21.47 -14.65 -34.71
CA PRO A 325 20.68 -15.25 -33.64
C PRO A 325 19.36 -14.53 -33.31
N TRP A 326 18.26 -15.28 -33.20
CA TRP A 326 17.03 -14.85 -32.49
C TRP A 326 17.13 -15.32 -31.04
N GLY A 327 17.58 -14.45 -30.14
CA GLY A 327 18.10 -14.82 -28.82
C GLY A 327 17.14 -15.51 -27.83
N LEU A 328 15.84 -15.64 -28.15
CA LEU A 328 14.86 -16.40 -27.36
C LEU A 328 14.18 -17.54 -28.15
N GLU A 329 14.54 -17.76 -29.42
CA GLU A 329 14.03 -18.86 -30.21
C GLU A 329 14.81 -20.14 -29.90
N ALA A 330 14.11 -21.25 -29.63
CA ALA A 330 14.71 -22.54 -29.27
C ALA A 330 15.65 -22.52 -28.04
N GLU A 331 15.54 -21.50 -27.19
CA GLU A 331 16.27 -21.38 -25.93
C GLU A 331 15.45 -21.98 -24.78
N GLU A 332 16.05 -22.84 -23.95
CA GLU A 332 15.36 -23.46 -22.81
C GLU A 332 15.18 -22.48 -21.64
N ALA A 333 15.98 -21.40 -21.64
CA ALA A 333 16.18 -20.55 -20.49
C ALA A 333 15.53 -19.15 -20.68
N ILE A 334 14.20 -19.15 -20.84
CA ILE A 334 13.36 -17.95 -20.99
C ILE A 334 13.16 -17.27 -19.62
N PRO A 335 13.07 -15.93 -19.54
CA PRO A 335 12.70 -15.24 -18.30
C PRO A 335 11.31 -15.64 -17.80
N GLU A 336 11.23 -16.03 -16.54
CA GLU A 336 9.97 -16.45 -15.89
C GLU A 336 9.55 -15.46 -14.79
N ILE A 337 8.23 -15.41 -14.53
CA ILE A 337 7.64 -14.71 -13.39
C ILE A 337 6.98 -15.74 -12.50
N ASP A 338 7.44 -15.83 -11.27
CA ASP A 338 6.94 -16.77 -10.28
C ASP A 338 5.89 -16.12 -9.36
N ILE A 339 4.97 -16.95 -8.87
CA ILE A 339 4.00 -16.55 -7.86
C ILE A 339 4.47 -17.07 -6.51
N LYS A 340 4.67 -16.15 -5.57
CA LYS A 340 5.02 -16.46 -4.18
C LYS A 340 3.82 -16.18 -3.29
N VAL A 341 3.27 -17.23 -2.68
CA VAL A 341 2.22 -17.10 -1.67
C VAL A 341 2.87 -17.23 -0.31
N ASP A 342 2.74 -16.20 0.53
CA ASP A 342 3.28 -16.21 1.87
C ASP A 342 2.17 -16.03 2.90
N SER A 343 2.45 -16.42 4.14
CA SER A 343 1.44 -16.47 5.20
C SER A 343 1.93 -15.92 6.52
N ILE A 344 1.03 -15.24 7.23
CA ILE A 344 1.28 -14.71 8.57
C ILE A 344 0.28 -15.33 9.53
N ALA A 345 0.80 -15.92 10.61
CA ALA A 345 -0.02 -16.39 11.70
C ALA A 345 -0.61 -15.22 12.49
N ILE A 346 -1.92 -15.28 12.70
CA ILE A 346 -2.67 -14.35 13.53
C ILE A 346 -3.43 -15.10 14.61
N THR A 347 -3.49 -14.50 15.79
CA THR A 347 -4.17 -15.05 16.97
C THR A 347 -5.24 -14.09 17.46
N ALA A 348 -6.44 -14.59 17.73
CA ALA A 348 -7.56 -13.77 18.18
C ALA A 348 -7.33 -13.27 19.62
N VAL A 349 -7.47 -11.96 19.80
CA VAL A 349 -7.51 -11.27 21.09
C VAL A 349 -8.96 -11.11 21.53
N THR A 350 -9.20 -11.10 22.84
CA THR A 350 -10.53 -10.99 23.44
C THR A 350 -10.78 -9.57 23.96
N LYS A 351 -11.97 -9.01 23.73
CA LYS A 351 -12.49 -7.86 24.48
C LYS A 351 -13.76 -8.24 25.23
N LYS A 352 -13.95 -7.68 26.43
CA LYS A 352 -15.09 -7.97 27.30
C LYS A 352 -15.52 -6.73 28.04
N LEU A 353 -16.83 -6.50 28.14
CA LEU A 353 -17.43 -5.52 29.03
C LEU A 353 -18.50 -6.19 29.89
N LYS A 354 -18.78 -5.60 31.05
CA LYS A 354 -19.85 -6.05 31.95
C LYS A 354 -20.69 -4.86 32.40
N ALA A 355 -22.00 -5.04 32.43
CA ALA A 355 -22.93 -4.15 33.09
C ALA A 355 -23.40 -4.77 34.40
N LYS A 356 -23.67 -3.90 35.38
CA LYS A 356 -24.38 -4.22 36.61
C LYS A 356 -25.43 -3.14 36.81
N TRP A 357 -26.65 -3.52 37.20
CA TRP A 357 -27.71 -2.58 37.54
C TRP A 357 -28.45 -3.09 38.76
N THR A 358 -29.02 -2.21 39.57
CA THR A 358 -29.77 -2.64 40.75
C THR A 358 -31.20 -3.02 40.37
N PRO A 359 -31.82 -4.01 41.05
CA PRO A 359 -33.22 -4.36 40.80
C PRO A 359 -34.17 -3.18 41.00
N GLU A 360 -33.89 -2.30 41.97
CA GLU A 360 -34.67 -1.09 42.25
C GLU A 360 -34.61 -0.12 41.07
N LEU A 361 -33.41 0.09 40.50
CA LEU A 361 -33.26 0.94 39.33
C LEU A 361 -34.03 0.39 38.13
N GLY A 362 -33.98 -0.93 37.90
CA GLY A 362 -34.73 -1.56 36.81
C GLY A 362 -36.24 -1.42 36.98
N GLN A 363 -36.75 -1.59 38.20
CA GLN A 363 -38.17 -1.39 38.53
C GLN A 363 -38.59 0.07 38.33
N ASP A 364 -37.80 1.02 38.82
CA ASP A 364 -38.08 2.45 38.69
C ASP A 364 -38.04 2.90 37.22
N LEU A 365 -37.04 2.46 36.45
CA LEU A 365 -36.88 2.78 35.03
C LEU A 365 -38.06 2.25 34.21
N ASN A 366 -38.52 1.03 34.51
CA ASN A 366 -39.66 0.44 33.83
C ASN A 366 -40.97 1.13 34.23
N ALA A 367 -41.17 1.42 35.52
CA ALA A 367 -42.40 2.01 36.03
C ALA A 367 -42.63 3.46 35.52
N TYR A 368 -41.57 4.27 35.44
CA TYR A 368 -41.68 5.67 35.03
C TYR A 368 -41.42 5.90 33.54
N HIS A 369 -40.46 5.17 32.96
CA HIS A 369 -40.00 5.42 31.59
C HIS A 369 -40.38 4.30 30.61
N ASN A 370 -40.98 3.20 31.07
CA ASN A 370 -41.29 2.03 30.23
C ASN A 370 -40.05 1.52 29.47
N LEU A 371 -38.87 1.66 30.09
CA LEU A 371 -37.58 1.22 29.58
C LEU A 371 -37.11 -0.01 30.35
N ASP A 372 -36.53 -0.97 29.64
CA ASP A 372 -35.90 -2.14 30.24
C ASP A 372 -34.40 -1.90 30.41
N ALA A 373 -33.96 -1.79 31.67
CA ALA A 373 -32.56 -1.55 32.00
C ALA A 373 -31.63 -2.64 31.44
N GLU A 374 -32.08 -3.90 31.33
CA GLU A 374 -31.25 -4.98 30.79
C GLU A 374 -30.97 -4.78 29.30
N VAL A 375 -32.01 -4.45 28.53
CA VAL A 375 -31.93 -4.28 27.08
C VAL A 375 -31.09 -3.05 26.73
N GLU A 376 -31.34 -1.92 27.39
CA GLU A 376 -30.61 -0.67 27.16
C GLU A 376 -29.12 -0.81 27.46
N LEU A 377 -28.77 -1.38 28.62
CA LEU A 377 -27.36 -1.57 28.98
C LEU A 377 -26.66 -2.54 28.03
N THR A 378 -27.33 -3.62 27.60
CA THR A 378 -26.74 -4.55 26.64
C THR A 378 -26.50 -3.90 25.28
N SER A 379 -27.39 -3.01 24.84
CA SER A 379 -27.20 -2.23 23.59
C SER A 379 -25.98 -1.33 23.69
N ILE A 380 -25.88 -0.53 24.77
CA ILE A 380 -24.75 0.39 24.98
C ILE A 380 -23.41 -0.36 25.07
N LEU A 381 -23.37 -1.51 25.75
CA LEU A 381 -22.16 -2.34 25.83
C LEU A 381 -21.71 -2.82 24.44
N SER A 382 -22.66 -3.18 23.58
CA SER A 382 -22.38 -3.67 22.22
C SER A 382 -21.88 -2.55 21.32
N GLU A 383 -22.50 -1.37 21.40
CA GLU A 383 -22.08 -0.16 20.68
C GLU A 383 -20.68 0.31 21.11
N GLN A 384 -20.39 0.29 22.41
CA GLN A 384 -19.07 0.69 22.90
C GLN A 384 -17.95 -0.24 22.44
N ILE A 385 -18.20 -1.56 22.39
CA ILE A 385 -17.24 -2.52 21.84
C ILE A 385 -16.99 -2.22 20.35
N ALA A 386 -18.05 -1.95 19.58
CA ALA A 386 -17.94 -1.62 18.16
C ALA A 386 -17.07 -0.38 17.94
N LEU A 387 -17.36 0.70 18.67
CA LEU A 387 -16.62 1.95 18.60
C LEU A 387 -15.17 1.79 19.06
N GLU A 388 -14.88 0.93 20.03
CA GLU A 388 -13.51 0.62 20.43
C GLU A 388 -12.74 -0.14 19.34
N ILE A 389 -13.38 -1.09 18.65
CA ILE A 389 -12.79 -1.80 17.51
C ILE A 389 -12.44 -0.83 16.38
N ASP A 390 -13.37 0.06 16.02
CA ASP A 390 -13.17 1.01 14.92
C ASP A 390 -12.00 1.97 15.21
N ARG A 391 -11.93 2.50 16.44
CA ARG A 391 -10.82 3.36 16.86
C ARG A 391 -9.49 2.62 16.86
N GLU A 392 -9.48 1.37 17.32
CA GLU A 392 -8.29 0.55 17.34
C GLU A 392 -7.75 0.29 15.92
N ILE A 393 -8.64 0.08 14.94
CA ILE A 393 -8.26 -0.08 13.54
C ILE A 393 -7.73 1.25 12.98
N LEU A 394 -8.44 2.36 13.18
CA LEU A 394 -8.01 3.68 12.71
C LEU A 394 -6.66 4.10 13.31
N GLU A 395 -6.44 3.82 14.60
CA GLU A 395 -5.17 4.07 15.28
C GLU A 395 -4.02 3.30 14.62
N ASP A 396 -4.21 2.01 14.34
CA ASP A 396 -3.20 1.21 13.66
C ASP A 396 -2.93 1.74 12.25
N LEU A 397 -3.97 2.12 11.50
CA LEU A 397 -3.82 2.67 10.14
C LEU A 397 -3.01 3.96 10.14
N VAL A 398 -3.23 4.85 11.11
CA VAL A 398 -2.46 6.10 11.24
C VAL A 398 -1.01 5.81 11.62
N LYS A 399 -0.76 4.93 12.59
CA LYS A 399 0.60 4.60 13.04
C LYS A 399 1.41 3.85 11.97
N GLY A 400 0.75 3.04 11.16
CA GLY A 400 1.38 2.22 10.15
C GLY A 400 1.36 2.83 8.75
N ALA A 401 1.04 4.11 8.60
CA ALA A 401 1.08 4.77 7.30
C ALA A 401 2.53 5.05 6.85
N THR A 402 3.05 4.25 5.91
CA THR A 402 4.42 4.37 5.38
C THR A 402 4.48 4.90 3.95
N ALA A 403 3.33 5.16 3.31
CA ALA A 403 3.32 5.63 1.93
C ALA A 403 3.98 7.01 1.78
N GLY A 404 3.71 7.89 2.73
CA GLY A 404 4.26 9.24 2.81
C GLY A 404 3.43 10.10 3.76
N THR A 405 4.09 11.11 4.33
CA THR A 405 3.47 12.13 5.17
C THR A 405 3.70 13.47 4.50
N GLN A 406 2.63 14.19 4.21
CA GLN A 406 2.71 15.52 3.62
C GLN A 406 2.12 16.58 4.54
N TYR A 407 2.62 17.80 4.43
CA TYR A 407 2.20 18.93 5.27
C TYR A 407 1.44 19.97 4.44
N TRP A 408 0.35 20.49 5.01
CA TRP A 408 -0.46 21.55 4.44
C TRP A 408 -0.80 22.59 5.51
N SER A 409 -0.96 23.86 5.14
CA SER A 409 -1.32 24.93 6.08
C SER A 409 -2.73 25.45 5.84
N ARG A 410 -3.51 25.64 6.91
CA ARG A 410 -4.81 26.30 6.84
C ARG A 410 -4.72 27.79 6.51
N SER A 411 -3.65 28.47 6.94
CA SER A 411 -3.49 29.91 6.77
C SER A 411 -3.10 30.23 5.31
N PRO A 412 -3.93 30.96 4.54
CA PRO A 412 -3.61 31.29 3.16
C PRO A 412 -2.30 32.05 3.05
N GLY A 413 -1.44 31.64 2.12
CA GLY A 413 -0.13 32.26 1.87
C GLY A 413 1.01 31.74 2.76
N LEU A 414 0.73 30.88 3.75
CA LEU A 414 1.80 30.18 4.48
C LEU A 414 2.18 28.91 3.72
N PHE A 415 3.18 29.02 2.84
CA PHE A 415 3.73 27.87 2.14
C PHE A 415 4.59 27.05 3.07
N LEU A 416 4.35 25.75 3.09
CA LEU A 416 5.15 24.78 3.81
C LEU A 416 5.90 23.92 2.80
N ASP A 417 7.08 23.49 3.18
CA ASP A 417 7.75 22.37 2.55
C ASP A 417 6.86 21.13 2.74
N ARG A 418 6.55 20.46 1.64
CA ARG A 418 5.58 19.35 1.61
C ARG A 418 6.08 18.14 2.38
N GLU A 419 7.39 17.96 2.55
CA GLU A 419 7.99 16.78 3.20
C GLU A 419 8.39 17.06 4.64
N THR A 420 8.89 18.26 4.93
CA THR A 420 9.43 18.61 6.26
C THR A 420 8.47 19.44 7.11
N GLY A 421 7.46 20.06 6.49
CA GLY A 421 6.51 20.93 7.16
C GLY A 421 7.13 22.24 7.67
N THR A 422 8.35 22.59 7.24
CA THR A 422 8.99 23.88 7.53
C THR A 422 8.42 24.98 6.65
N GLU A 423 8.37 26.22 7.16
CA GLU A 423 7.84 27.36 6.41
C GLU A 423 8.81 27.77 5.29
N VAL A 424 8.30 27.81 4.06
CA VAL A 424 9.03 28.23 2.87
C VAL A 424 8.82 29.72 2.69
N GLY A 425 9.88 30.52 2.90
CA GLY A 425 9.83 31.97 2.67
C GLY A 425 10.16 32.87 3.86
N ALA A 426 10.59 32.32 5.01
CA ALA A 426 11.00 33.12 6.17
C ALA A 426 12.20 34.08 5.90
N SER A 427 12.97 33.86 4.83
CA SER A 427 14.22 34.59 4.53
C SER A 427 14.32 35.19 3.11
N THR A 428 13.34 34.96 2.24
CA THR A 428 13.29 35.49 0.86
C THR A 428 11.84 35.77 0.51
N LYS A 429 11.54 36.81 -0.29
CA LYS A 429 10.19 37.13 -0.80
C LYS A 429 9.48 35.85 -1.26
N ALA A 430 8.65 35.26 -0.41
CA ALA A 430 7.79 34.16 -0.80
C ALA A 430 6.87 34.68 -1.91
N PRO A 431 6.46 33.84 -2.87
CA PRO A 431 5.39 34.23 -3.78
C PRO A 431 4.13 34.50 -2.95
N ASP A 432 3.70 35.76 -2.86
CA ASP A 432 2.47 36.12 -2.16
C ASP A 432 1.29 35.38 -2.82
N PHE A 433 0.45 34.72 -2.02
CA PHE A 433 -0.76 34.09 -2.54
C PHE A 433 -1.75 35.18 -2.99
N THR A 434 -1.98 35.29 -4.30
CA THR A 434 -2.87 36.30 -4.90
C THR A 434 -4.31 35.81 -5.15
N GLY A 435 -4.62 34.57 -4.73
CA GLY A 435 -5.91 33.92 -4.98
C GLY A 435 -6.94 34.12 -3.86
N THR A 436 -8.09 33.48 -4.00
CA THR A 436 -9.16 33.44 -2.98
C THR A 436 -8.95 32.31 -1.97
N VAL A 437 -9.59 32.39 -0.82
CA VAL A 437 -9.52 31.32 0.21
C VAL A 437 -10.03 29.98 -0.31
N SER A 438 -11.00 29.97 -1.23
CA SER A 438 -11.48 28.73 -1.86
C SER A 438 -10.41 28.07 -2.72
N GLU A 439 -9.65 28.84 -3.49
CA GLU A 439 -8.50 28.35 -4.27
C GLU A 439 -7.38 27.86 -3.34
N TRP A 440 -7.22 28.47 -2.16
CA TRP A 440 -6.30 27.95 -1.15
C TRP A 440 -6.71 26.56 -0.66
N TYR A 441 -8.00 26.31 -0.41
CA TYR A 441 -8.46 24.98 -0.01
C TYR A 441 -8.33 23.92 -1.12
N GLU A 442 -8.27 24.32 -2.39
CA GLU A 442 -7.95 23.39 -3.48
C GLU A 442 -6.50 22.89 -3.41
N THR A 443 -5.57 23.66 -2.83
CA THR A 443 -4.20 23.19 -2.57
C THR A 443 -4.16 22.05 -1.54
N LEU A 444 -5.13 21.96 -0.63
CA LEU A 444 -5.27 20.78 0.25
C LEU A 444 -5.61 19.54 -0.59
N VAL A 445 -6.50 19.68 -1.58
CA VAL A 445 -6.86 18.59 -2.49
C VAL A 445 -5.68 18.18 -3.37
N GLU A 446 -4.82 19.12 -3.77
CA GLU A 446 -3.54 18.83 -4.42
C GLU A 446 -2.66 17.94 -3.51
N THR A 447 -2.43 18.33 -2.25
CA THR A 447 -1.61 17.52 -1.32
C THR A 447 -2.18 16.12 -1.07
N ILE A 448 -3.51 15.97 -0.99
CA ILE A 448 -4.16 14.65 -0.90
C ILE A 448 -3.90 13.82 -2.17
N ASN A 449 -3.91 14.45 -3.35
CA ASN A 449 -3.59 13.77 -4.60
C ASN A 449 -2.11 13.39 -4.71
N ASP A 450 -1.20 14.20 -4.17
CA ASP A 450 0.22 13.86 -4.14
C ASP A 450 0.48 12.64 -3.24
N VAL A 451 -0.16 12.55 -2.06
CA VAL A 451 -0.12 11.33 -1.23
C VAL A 451 -0.74 10.14 -1.97
N SER A 452 -1.85 10.35 -2.69
CA SER A 452 -2.47 9.32 -3.54
C SER A 452 -1.51 8.83 -4.65
N ALA A 453 -0.73 9.72 -5.24
CA ALA A 453 0.28 9.39 -6.24
C ALA A 453 1.47 8.63 -5.62
N GLN A 454 1.91 8.99 -4.41
CA GLN A 454 2.93 8.24 -3.67
C GLN A 454 2.48 6.81 -3.34
N ILE A 455 1.23 6.63 -2.89
CA ILE A 455 0.62 5.30 -2.70
C ILE A 455 0.60 4.53 -4.03
N HIS A 456 0.25 5.20 -5.14
CA HIS A 456 0.26 4.55 -6.44
C HIS A 456 1.66 4.10 -6.85
N ARG A 457 2.67 4.96 -6.65
CA ARG A 457 4.08 4.66 -6.96
C ARG A 457 4.56 3.45 -6.14
N LYS A 458 4.29 3.40 -4.84
CA LYS A 458 4.73 2.28 -3.97
C LYS A 458 3.96 0.98 -4.17
N THR A 459 2.68 1.05 -4.54
CA THR A 459 1.85 -0.17 -4.62
C THR A 459 1.72 -0.72 -6.03
N LEU A 460 1.84 0.12 -7.07
CA LEU A 460 1.61 -0.24 -8.49
C LEU A 460 0.28 -0.98 -8.72
N ARG A 461 -0.74 -0.68 -7.90
CA ARG A 461 -2.08 -1.30 -7.96
C ARG A 461 -3.21 -0.30 -8.07
N GLY A 462 -2.89 0.99 -8.20
CA GLY A 462 -3.83 2.12 -8.20
C GLY A 462 -3.54 3.11 -7.07
N GLY A 463 -4.11 4.32 -7.15
CA GLY A 463 -3.99 5.33 -6.10
C GLY A 463 -4.95 5.11 -4.93
N ALA A 464 -4.91 5.99 -3.93
CA ALA A 464 -5.87 6.00 -2.83
C ALA A 464 -7.33 6.18 -3.31
N ASN A 465 -8.27 5.60 -2.56
CA ASN A 465 -9.71 5.60 -2.85
C ASN A 465 -10.59 6.07 -1.68
N PHE A 466 -10.04 6.21 -0.47
CA PHE A 466 -10.77 6.77 0.67
C PHE A 466 -9.90 7.73 1.46
N ILE A 467 -10.57 8.61 2.20
CA ILE A 467 -9.96 9.47 3.21
C ILE A 467 -10.77 9.42 4.51
N VAL A 468 -10.08 9.51 5.66
CA VAL A 468 -10.69 9.66 6.99
C VAL A 468 -10.16 10.94 7.61
N CYS A 469 -11.05 11.81 8.09
CA CYS A 469 -10.67 13.09 8.70
C CYS A 469 -11.57 13.48 9.87
N SER A 470 -11.12 14.50 10.62
CA SER A 470 -11.89 15.11 11.68
C SER A 470 -13.00 16.03 11.11
N PRO A 471 -14.06 16.34 11.90
CA PRO A 471 -15.10 17.26 11.46
C PRO A 471 -14.58 18.67 11.09
N GLU A 472 -13.51 19.14 11.73
CA GLU A 472 -12.91 20.45 11.44
C GLU A 472 -12.29 20.49 10.04
N VAL A 473 -11.68 19.40 9.60
CA VAL A 473 -11.09 19.25 8.26
C VAL A 473 -12.16 18.93 7.22
N ALA A 474 -13.17 18.14 7.58
CA ALA A 474 -14.32 17.86 6.72
C ALA A 474 -15.00 19.16 6.25
N ASN A 475 -15.20 20.12 7.16
CA ASN A 475 -15.74 21.43 6.84
C ASN A 475 -14.89 22.18 5.80
N ILE A 476 -13.56 22.08 5.85
CA ILE A 476 -12.67 22.68 4.83
C ILE A 476 -12.90 22.01 3.48
N LEU A 477 -12.99 20.67 3.45
CA LEU A 477 -13.20 19.90 2.24
C LEU A 477 -14.58 20.19 1.61
N GLU A 478 -15.62 20.40 2.41
CA GLU A 478 -16.96 20.75 1.93
C GLU A 478 -17.01 22.07 1.16
N PHE A 479 -16.14 23.03 1.50
CA PHE A 479 -16.02 24.30 0.77
C PHE A 479 -15.25 24.20 -0.55
N THR A 480 -14.62 23.06 -0.83
CA THR A 480 -13.91 22.85 -2.10
C THR A 480 -14.90 22.53 -3.23
N ALA A 481 -14.63 23.02 -4.45
CA ALA A 481 -15.52 22.80 -5.60
C ALA A 481 -15.68 21.31 -6.00
N GLY A 482 -14.72 20.46 -5.60
CA GLY A 482 -14.68 19.04 -5.91
C GLY A 482 -15.53 18.15 -5.00
N PHE A 483 -16.04 18.67 -3.87
CA PHE A 483 -16.79 17.86 -2.92
C PHE A 483 -18.23 17.58 -3.40
N ARG A 484 -18.69 16.35 -3.21
CA ARG A 484 -20.07 15.92 -3.48
C ARG A 484 -20.60 15.21 -2.25
N ALA A 485 -21.51 15.86 -1.54
CA ALA A 485 -22.18 15.27 -0.39
C ALA A 485 -23.00 14.04 -0.81
N SER A 486 -22.89 12.96 -0.05
CA SER A 486 -23.81 11.83 -0.16
C SER A 486 -24.94 12.06 0.84
N VAL A 487 -26.16 12.21 0.35
CA VAL A 487 -27.35 12.25 1.21
C VAL A 487 -27.98 10.87 1.16
N THR A 488 -27.80 10.08 2.22
CA THR A 488 -28.47 8.78 2.37
C THR A 488 -29.63 8.90 3.34
N ALA A 489 -30.77 8.27 3.00
CA ALA A 489 -32.00 8.34 3.81
C ALA A 489 -31.92 7.64 5.18
N ASP A 490 -30.83 6.88 5.45
CA ASP A 490 -30.60 6.20 6.73
C ASP A 490 -29.88 7.09 7.78
N ASP A 491 -29.48 8.32 7.42
CA ASP A 491 -28.81 9.29 8.32
C ASP A 491 -29.74 9.89 9.41
N GLU A 492 -31.06 9.64 9.34
CA GLU A 492 -31.98 10.13 10.37
C GLU A 492 -31.81 9.42 11.73
N ARG A 493 -31.16 8.24 11.74
CA ARG A 493 -30.75 7.55 12.96
C ARG A 493 -29.29 7.88 13.23
N GLY A 494 -29.05 9.02 13.89
CA GLY A 494 -27.70 9.50 14.23
C GLY A 494 -26.75 8.36 14.56
N SER A 495 -25.82 8.08 13.65
CA SER A 495 -24.88 6.99 13.77
C SER A 495 -23.71 7.42 14.65
N VAL A 496 -23.37 6.59 15.62
CA VAL A 496 -22.24 6.85 16.51
C VAL A 496 -20.98 6.35 15.82
N GLY A 497 -20.02 7.23 15.57
CA GLY A 497 -18.72 6.88 15.01
C GLY A 497 -18.43 7.57 13.68
N ALA A 498 -17.67 6.88 12.84
CA ALA A 498 -17.19 7.41 11.57
C ALA A 498 -18.25 7.24 10.48
N VAL A 499 -18.64 8.35 9.82
CA VAL A 499 -19.73 8.37 8.84
C VAL A 499 -19.20 8.79 7.48
N ARG A 500 -19.70 8.17 6.41
CA ARG A 500 -19.39 8.61 5.04
C ARG A 500 -20.21 9.86 4.70
N VAL A 501 -19.54 10.99 4.55
CA VAL A 501 -20.19 12.30 4.30
C VAL A 501 -20.29 12.60 2.81
N GLY A 502 -19.42 12.03 1.98
CA GLY A 502 -19.47 12.23 0.55
C GLY A 502 -18.31 11.64 -0.21
N ALA A 503 -18.12 12.13 -1.43
CA ALA A 503 -16.98 11.82 -2.27
C ALA A 503 -16.29 13.09 -2.77
N LEU A 504 -14.97 13.12 -2.70
CA LEU A 504 -14.13 14.16 -3.29
C LEU A 504 -13.78 13.73 -4.72
N THR A 505 -14.14 14.57 -5.70
CA THR A 505 -13.86 14.40 -7.14
C THR A 505 -14.27 13.03 -7.73
N LYS A 506 -15.21 12.32 -7.08
CA LYS A 506 -15.60 10.92 -7.36
C LYS A 506 -14.45 9.90 -7.26
N LYS A 507 -13.28 10.31 -6.76
CA LYS A 507 -12.10 9.47 -6.62
C LYS A 507 -11.92 8.97 -5.18
N PHE A 508 -12.19 9.84 -4.20
CA PHE A 508 -12.02 9.52 -2.79
C PHE A 508 -13.34 9.53 -2.05
N ASP A 509 -13.67 8.45 -1.36
CA ASP A 509 -14.76 8.43 -0.39
C ASP A 509 -14.31 9.10 0.91
N VAL A 510 -15.10 10.07 1.39
CA VAL A 510 -14.78 10.90 2.56
C VAL A 510 -15.54 10.39 3.78
N TYR A 511 -14.78 9.92 4.77
CA TYR A 511 -15.29 9.49 6.06
C TYR A 511 -14.91 10.51 7.13
N VAL A 512 -15.87 10.85 7.99
CA VAL A 512 -15.70 11.81 9.07
C VAL A 512 -15.92 11.10 10.39
N ASP A 513 -14.89 11.09 11.24
CA ASP A 513 -14.97 10.56 12.60
C ASP A 513 -14.76 11.70 13.63
N PRO A 514 -15.74 12.00 14.50
CA PRO A 514 -15.61 13.00 15.56
C PRO A 514 -14.44 12.76 16.52
N TYR A 515 -13.98 11.52 16.66
CA TYR A 515 -12.90 11.15 17.58
C TYR A 515 -11.52 11.09 16.90
N PHE A 516 -11.46 11.38 15.60
CA PHE A 516 -10.19 11.40 14.86
C PHE A 516 -9.27 12.54 15.30
N LEU A 517 -7.98 12.38 15.04
CA LEU A 517 -6.99 13.44 15.28
C LEU A 517 -7.36 14.68 14.46
N ARG A 518 -7.44 15.84 15.12
CA ARG A 518 -7.97 17.07 14.50
C ARG A 518 -7.18 17.51 13.27
N ASN A 519 -5.85 17.36 13.31
CA ASN A 519 -4.91 17.85 12.33
C ASN A 519 -4.43 16.83 11.31
N VAL A 520 -4.98 15.62 11.32
CA VAL A 520 -4.52 14.54 10.43
C VAL A 520 -5.65 14.17 9.49
N ILE A 521 -5.28 13.87 8.24
CA ILE A 521 -6.11 13.19 7.26
C ILE A 521 -5.41 11.88 6.95
N LEU A 522 -6.10 10.77 7.15
CA LEU A 522 -5.65 9.46 6.67
C LEU A 522 -6.09 9.32 5.22
N VAL A 523 -5.14 9.05 4.34
CA VAL A 523 -5.39 8.77 2.91
C VAL A 523 -5.05 7.31 2.67
N GLY A 524 -6.00 6.53 2.18
CA GLY A 524 -5.85 5.08 2.10
C GLY A 524 -6.33 4.47 0.79
N ARG A 525 -5.75 3.32 0.46
CA ARG A 525 -6.21 2.45 -0.61
C ARG A 525 -6.77 1.15 -0.03
N ARG A 526 -7.98 0.80 -0.45
CA ARG A 526 -8.54 -0.55 -0.34
C ARG A 526 -8.59 -1.23 -1.70
N GLY A 527 -7.96 -2.41 -1.83
CA GLY A 527 -8.06 -3.24 -3.02
C GLY A 527 -9.43 -3.88 -3.19
N ASN A 528 -9.79 -4.22 -4.43
CA ASN A 528 -11.05 -4.91 -4.73
C ASN A 528 -11.02 -6.40 -4.35
N SER A 529 -9.81 -6.96 -4.23
CA SER A 529 -9.59 -8.35 -3.84
C SER A 529 -9.04 -8.45 -2.41
N PHE A 530 -9.42 -9.52 -1.72
CA PHE A 530 -8.92 -9.84 -0.38
C PHE A 530 -7.39 -10.06 -0.34
N LEU A 531 -6.78 -10.38 -1.47
CA LEU A 531 -5.33 -10.57 -1.62
C LEU A 531 -4.57 -9.25 -1.80
N GLU A 532 -5.27 -8.14 -2.09
CA GLU A 532 -4.71 -6.80 -2.27
C GLU A 532 -5.08 -5.89 -1.10
N SER A 533 -4.89 -6.40 0.12
CA SER A 533 -5.36 -5.75 1.34
C SER A 533 -4.20 -5.24 2.17
N GLY A 534 -4.19 -3.93 2.46
CA GLY A 534 -3.17 -3.31 3.30
C GLY A 534 -3.31 -3.70 4.78
N TYR A 535 -4.55 -3.79 5.26
CA TYR A 535 -4.88 -4.17 6.63
C TYR A 535 -5.97 -5.23 6.63
N VAL A 536 -5.84 -6.20 7.53
CA VAL A 536 -6.79 -7.30 7.68
C VAL A 536 -7.39 -7.28 9.08
N TYR A 537 -8.70 -7.16 9.13
CA TYR A 537 -9.51 -7.38 10.31
C TYR A 537 -10.13 -8.77 10.24
N ALA A 538 -9.83 -9.63 11.21
CA ALA A 538 -10.18 -11.04 11.18
C ALA A 538 -11.08 -11.41 12.38
N PRO A 539 -12.39 -11.14 12.30
CA PRO A 539 -13.32 -11.48 13.37
C PRO A 539 -13.48 -12.99 13.54
N TYR A 540 -13.52 -13.47 14.77
CA TYR A 540 -13.73 -14.89 15.10
C TYR A 540 -15.10 -15.09 15.76
N VAL A 541 -15.30 -14.49 16.93
CA VAL A 541 -16.56 -14.51 17.68
C VAL A 541 -17.03 -13.06 17.79
N PRO A 542 -17.91 -12.59 16.88
CA PRO A 542 -18.31 -11.18 16.82
C PRO A 542 -18.93 -10.62 18.12
N LEU A 543 -19.91 -11.29 18.72
CA LEU A 543 -20.54 -10.86 19.97
C LEU A 543 -21.08 -12.09 20.72
N GLN A 544 -20.66 -12.28 21.96
CA GLN A 544 -21.15 -13.31 22.87
C GLN A 544 -21.66 -12.58 24.11
N THR A 545 -22.90 -12.81 24.52
CA THR A 545 -23.46 -12.22 25.74
C THR A 545 -23.75 -13.31 26.75
N THR A 546 -23.56 -13.03 28.03
CA THR A 546 -23.91 -13.99 29.08
C THR A 546 -25.41 -13.90 29.37
N PRO A 547 -26.05 -14.97 29.88
CA PRO A 547 -27.34 -14.81 30.56
C PRO A 547 -27.22 -13.83 31.72
N THR A 548 -28.34 -13.29 32.18
CA THR A 548 -28.39 -12.43 33.36
C THR A 548 -28.12 -13.28 34.61
N ILE A 549 -27.04 -12.95 35.32
CA ILE A 549 -26.61 -13.67 36.53
C ILE A 549 -26.86 -12.76 37.73
N PHE A 550 -27.51 -13.29 38.77
CA PHE A 550 -27.66 -12.61 40.04
C PHE A 550 -26.48 -12.95 40.95
N GLY A 551 -25.78 -11.93 41.46
CA GLY A 551 -24.75 -12.14 42.47
C GLY A 551 -25.34 -12.80 43.72
N PRO A 552 -24.83 -13.94 44.20
CA PRO A 552 -25.36 -14.58 45.40
C PRO A 552 -25.16 -13.72 46.66
N GLU A 553 -24.20 -12.79 46.64
CA GLU A 553 -23.87 -11.89 47.73
C GLU A 553 -24.77 -10.64 47.83
N ASP A 554 -25.21 -10.10 46.69
CA ASP A 554 -25.85 -8.79 46.61
C ASP A 554 -27.20 -8.81 45.86
N PHE A 555 -27.57 -9.95 45.28
CA PHE A 555 -28.75 -10.12 44.42
C PHE A 555 -28.82 -9.11 43.26
N VAL A 556 -27.70 -8.49 42.90
CA VAL A 556 -27.62 -7.50 41.82
C VAL A 556 -27.46 -8.25 40.50
N PRO A 557 -28.31 -7.99 39.48
CA PRO A 557 -28.17 -8.57 38.16
C PRO A 557 -26.91 -8.04 37.45
N ARG A 558 -26.23 -8.96 36.77
CA ARG A 558 -24.99 -8.72 36.01
C ARG A 558 -25.10 -9.38 34.65
N LYS A 559 -24.64 -8.68 33.61
CA LYS A 559 -24.59 -9.18 32.23
C LYS A 559 -23.28 -8.79 31.56
N GLY A 560 -22.65 -9.75 30.91
CA GLY A 560 -21.39 -9.57 30.21
C GLY A 560 -21.57 -9.65 28.70
N VAL A 561 -20.72 -8.93 27.98
CA VAL A 561 -20.58 -9.00 26.53
C VAL A 561 -19.12 -9.23 26.20
N MET A 562 -18.84 -10.09 25.22
CA MET A 562 -17.51 -10.51 24.81
C MET A 562 -17.40 -10.54 23.28
N THR A 563 -16.24 -10.18 22.75
CA THR A 563 -15.89 -10.38 21.34
C THR A 563 -14.47 -10.94 21.21
N ARG A 564 -14.20 -11.63 20.10
CA ARG A 564 -12.88 -12.16 19.75
C ARG A 564 -12.57 -11.89 18.30
N TYR A 565 -11.42 -11.31 18.03
CA TYR A 565 -10.94 -11.03 16.69
C TYR A 565 -9.42 -10.91 16.66
N ALA A 566 -8.84 -11.03 15.47
CA ALA A 566 -7.45 -10.71 15.23
C ALA A 566 -7.36 -9.55 14.24
N LYS A 567 -6.21 -8.88 14.23
CA LYS A 567 -5.93 -7.76 13.34
C LYS A 567 -4.48 -7.81 12.92
N LYS A 568 -4.18 -7.46 11.67
CA LYS A 568 -2.80 -7.41 11.17
C LYS A 568 -2.67 -6.44 10.02
N MET A 569 -1.64 -5.60 10.10
CA MET A 569 -1.17 -4.81 8.97
C MET A 569 -0.27 -5.69 8.08
N VAL A 570 -0.61 -5.76 6.80
CA VAL A 570 0.06 -6.59 5.77
C VAL A 570 0.83 -5.73 4.78
N ARG A 571 0.28 -4.58 4.34
CA ARG A 571 1.00 -3.61 3.50
C ARG A 571 0.76 -2.18 4.02
N PRO A 572 1.72 -1.61 4.76
CA PRO A 572 1.61 -0.25 5.28
C PRO A 572 1.63 0.84 4.19
N ASP A 573 2.20 0.54 3.00
CA ASP A 573 2.32 1.53 1.91
C ASP A 573 1.02 1.87 1.19
N MET A 574 -0.07 1.20 1.56
CA MET A 574 -1.41 1.55 1.09
C MET A 574 -2.01 2.73 1.87
N TYR A 575 -1.32 3.20 2.92
CA TYR A 575 -1.78 4.25 3.81
C TYR A 575 -0.74 5.37 3.92
N GLY A 576 -1.21 6.62 3.77
CA GLY A 576 -0.42 7.84 3.89
C GLY A 576 -1.17 8.88 4.72
N LEU A 577 -0.45 9.93 5.12
CA LEU A 577 -0.97 10.98 6.00
C LEU A 577 -0.83 12.35 5.36
N VAL A 578 -1.82 13.22 5.57
CA VAL A 578 -1.69 14.66 5.36
C VAL A 578 -1.87 15.35 6.71
N ILE A 579 -0.91 16.17 7.10
CA ILE A 579 -0.89 16.92 8.36
C ILE A 579 -1.24 18.38 8.07
N CYS A 580 -2.38 18.82 8.62
CA CYS A 580 -2.88 20.18 8.50
C CYS A 580 -2.36 21.05 9.66
N ARG A 581 -1.49 22.02 9.37
CA ARG A 581 -1.03 23.07 10.29
C ARG A 581 -2.00 24.24 10.35
N GLY A 582 -1.95 25.02 11.42
CA GLY A 582 -2.72 26.25 11.55
C GLY A 582 -4.22 26.09 11.76
N LEU A 583 -4.73 24.89 12.09
CA LEU A 583 -6.17 24.65 12.29
C LEU A 583 -6.81 25.52 13.39
N LEU A 584 -6.07 25.79 14.47
CA LEU A 584 -6.49 26.63 15.59
C LEU A 584 -5.93 28.06 15.50
N GLY A 585 -5.31 28.41 14.37
CA GLY A 585 -4.53 29.64 14.21
C GLY A 585 -3.09 29.44 14.66
N GLU A 586 -2.14 29.65 13.75
CA GLU A 586 -0.73 29.82 14.08
C GLU A 586 -0.41 31.31 13.97
N SER A 587 0.32 31.85 14.95
CA SER A 587 0.84 33.21 14.84
C SER A 587 1.87 33.19 13.72
N GLY A 588 1.55 33.81 12.58
CA GLY A 588 2.55 34.05 11.54
C GLY A 588 3.70 34.84 12.17
N SER A 589 4.91 34.29 12.11
CA SER A 589 6.12 35.01 12.51
C SER A 589 6.52 36.03 11.46
#